data_AF-A0A2A7ED20-F1
#
_entry.id   AF-A0A2A7ED20-F1
#
_cell.length_a   1.000
_cell.length_b   1.000
_cell.length_c   1.000
_cell.angle_alpha   90.00
_cell.angle_beta   90.00
_cell.angle_gamma   90.00
#
_symmetry.space_group_name_H-M   'P 1'
#
loop_
_entity.id
_entity.type
_entity.pdbx_description
1 polymer ?
#
loop_
_entity_poly.entity_id
_entity_poly.type
_entity_poly.pdbx_seq_one_letter_code
_entity_poly.pdbx_strand_id
1 'polypeptide(L)' 'MYYVKLIKGQSFYAFDHRFFMSEEEEVSEKVYNYLSRNEFFEVRKEEYSA' A
#
# COMPACT_ATOMS: atom_id res chain seq x y z
N MET A 1 -8.05 8.65 -4.08
CA MET A 1 -7.95 7.32 -3.42
C MET A 1 -6.53 7.07 -2.94
N TYR A 2 -6.30 6.07 -2.08
CA TYR A 2 -4.96 5.72 -1.59
C TYR A 2 -4.58 4.31 -2.05
N TYR A 3 -3.36 4.15 -2.54
CA TYR A 3 -2.88 2.88 -3.07
C TYR A 3 -1.52 2.52 -2.48
N VAL A 4 -1.30 1.22 -2.35
CA VAL A 4 -0.02 0.65 -1.91
C VAL A 4 0.37 -0.51 -2.81
N LYS A 5 1.67 -0.72 -3.00
CA LYS A 5 2.22 -1.83 -3.76
C LYS A 5 3.41 -2.42 -3.02
N LEU A 6 3.39 -3.74 -2.79
CA LEU A 6 4.53 -4.43 -2.18
C LEU A 6 5.66 -4.55 -3.23
N ILE A 7 6.84 -4.01 -2.91
CA ILE A 7 8.02 -4.00 -3.80
C ILE A 7 9.21 -4.78 -3.25
N LYS A 8 9.12 -5.32 -2.02
CA LYS A 8 10.14 -6.19 -1.43
C LYS A 8 9.48 -7.39 -0.72
N GLY A 9 10.08 -8.57 -0.88
CA GLY A 9 9.56 -9.83 -0.34
C GLY A 9 8.54 -10.51 -1.25
N GLN A 10 7.90 -11.58 -0.79
CA GLN A 10 6.88 -12.31 -1.54
C GLN A 10 5.45 -11.95 -1.11
N SER A 11 5.24 -11.76 0.20
CA SER A 11 4.00 -11.25 0.77
C SER A 11 4.27 -10.54 2.09
N PHE A 12 3.32 -9.70 2.52
CA PHE A 12 3.37 -8.97 3.78
C PHE A 12 1.98 -9.03 4.45
N TYR A 13 1.92 -9.38 5.73
CA TYR A 13 0.66 -9.51 6.46
C TYR A 13 0.49 -8.40 7.49
N ALA A 14 -0.56 -7.60 7.36
CA ALA A 14 -0.93 -6.55 8.30
C ALA A 14 -2.42 -6.21 8.15
N PHE A 15 -3.05 -5.70 9.20
CA PHE A 15 -4.47 -5.32 9.21
C PHE A 15 -5.41 -6.46 8.78
N ASP A 16 -5.12 -7.67 9.23
CA ASP A 16 -5.82 -8.90 8.84
C ASP A 16 -5.88 -9.16 7.31
N HIS A 17 -5.00 -8.49 6.56
CA HIS A 17 -4.89 -8.55 5.11
C HIS A 17 -3.49 -8.99 4.68
N ARG A 18 -3.42 -9.67 3.53
CA ARG A 18 -2.15 -10.10 2.93
C ARG A 18 -1.93 -9.36 1.62
N PHE A 19 -0.87 -8.55 1.60
CA PHE A 19 -0.37 -7.90 0.39
C PHE A 19 0.57 -8.85 -0.34
N PHE A 20 0.43 -8.95 -1.66
CA PHE A 20 1.30 -9.77 -2.49
C PHE A 20 2.26 -8.92 -3.33
N MET A 21 3.40 -9.51 -3.66
CA MET A 21 4.47 -8.84 -4.38
C MET A 21 3.99 -8.30 -5.73
N SER A 22 4.31 -7.02 -6.00
CA SER A 22 4.00 -6.30 -7.23
C SER A 22 2.51 -6.07 -7.52
N GLU A 23 1.61 -6.40 -6.59
CA GLU A 23 0.20 -6.08 -6.70
C GLU A 23 -0.06 -4.69 -6.07
N GLU A 24 -0.73 -3.81 -6.81
CA GLU A 24 -1.21 -2.54 -6.30
C GLU A 24 -2.64 -2.69 -5.81
N GLU A 25 -2.92 -2.20 -4.61
CA GLU A 25 -4.23 -2.32 -3.97
C GLU A 25 -4.71 -0.97 -3.43
N GLU A 26 -6.01 -0.69 -3.59
CA GLU A 26 -6.65 0.44 -2.92
C GLU A 26 -6.80 0.14 -1.43
N VAL A 27 -6.44 1.10 -0.58
CA VAL A 27 -6.49 0.95 0.87
C VAL A 27 -7.10 2.17 1.54
N SER A 28 -7.49 2.00 2.81
CA SER A 28 -7.85 3.14 3.66
C SER A 28 -6.64 4.05 3.93
N GLU A 29 -6.91 5.32 4.24
CA GLU A 29 -5.88 6.28 4.64
C GLU A 29 -5.05 5.81 5.84
N LYS A 30 -5.67 5.09 6.79
CA LYS A 30 -4.99 4.52 7.96
C LYS A 30 -3.90 3.53 7.54
N VAL A 31 -4.23 2.62 6.62
CA VAL A 31 -3.30 1.61 6.10
C VAL A 31 -2.21 2.28 5.28
N TYR A 32 -2.58 3.24 4.41
CA TYR A 32 -1.63 4.05 3.64
C TYR A 32 -0.60 4.74 4.54
N ASN A 33 -1.04 5.43 5.60
CA ASN A 33 -0.16 6.16 6.52
C ASN A 33 0.78 5.24 7.33
N TYR A 34 0.35 4.00 7.59
CA TYR A 34 1.19 3.01 8.23
C TYR A 34 2.25 2.48 7.26
N LEU A 35 1.84 2.10 6.04
CA LEU A 35 2.71 1.50 5.04
C LEU A 35 3.63 2.52 4.34
N SER A 36 3.29 3.80 4.31
CA SER A 36 4.15 4.86 3.76
C SER A 36 5.48 5.02 4.49
N ARG A 37 5.59 4.49 5.71
CA ARG A 37 6.82 4.47 6.51
C ARG A 37 7.61 3.17 6.37
N ASN A 38 7.09 2.21 5.61
CA ASN A 38 7.68 0.89 5.42
C ASN A 38 8.38 0.82 4.05
N GLU A 39 9.70 0.61 4.05
CA GLU A 39 10.53 0.55 2.84
C GLU A 39 10.23 -0.63 1.90
N PHE A 40 9.30 -1.52 2.27
CA PHE A 40 8.83 -2.63 1.43
C PHE A 40 7.69 -2.20 0.51
N PHE A 41 7.11 -1.01 0.71
CA PHE A 41 5.96 -0.55 -0.03
C PHE A 41 6.26 0.72 -0.82
N GLU A 42 5.79 0.75 -2.06
CA GLU A 42 5.52 2.00 -2.78
C GLU A 42 4.08 2.42 -2.46
N VAL A 43 3.87 3.72 -2.26
CA VAL A 43 2.56 4.27 -1.94
C VAL A 43 2.26 5.45 -2.85
N ARG A 44 1.01 5.57 -3.31
CA ARG A 44 0.55 6.74 -4.06
C ARG A 44 -0.81 7.21 -3.57
N LYS A 45 -1.04 8.51 -3.65
CA LYS A 45 -2.34 9.13 -3.47
C LYS A 45 -2.81 9.58 -4.85
N GLU A 46 -4.00 9.15 -5.25
CA GLU A 46 -4.64 9.71 -6.43
C GLU A 46 -5.26 11.05 -6.06
N GLU A 47 -4.72 12.12 -6.65
CA GLU A 47 -5.25 13.47 -6.57
C GLU A 47 -6.26 13.65 -7.70
N TYR A 48 -7.53 13.85 -7.35
CA TYR A 48 -8.52 14.24 -8.34
C TYR A 48 -8.15 15.62 -8.87
N SER A 49 -7.68 15.68 -10.12
CA SER A 49 -7.57 16.93 -10.85
C SER A 49 -8.98 17.39 -11.19
N ALA A 50 -9.38 18.55 -10.66
CA ALA A 50 -10.67 19.18 -10.92
C ALA A 50 -10.80 19.68 -12.36
#